data_AF-A0AB35R513-F1
#
_entry.id   AF-A0AB35R513-F1
#
_cell.length_a   1.000
_cell.length_b   1.000
_cell.length_c   1.000
_cell.angle_alpha   90.00
_cell.angle_beta   90.00
_cell.angle_gamma   90.00
#
_symmetry.space_group_name_H-M   'P 1'
#
loop_
_entity.id
_entity.type
_entity.pdbx_description
1 polymer ?
#
loop_
_entity_poly.entity_id
_entity_poly.type
_entity_poly.pdbx_seq_one_letter_code
_entity_poly.pdbx_strand_id
1 'polypeptide(L)'
;MSSGFEFQLASYTTMPVTLLETLYSMRKKIFSDRLEWKVRVSHAFEFDEYDNATTTYLVGSWKGVPLAGLRLINTCDPYMLEGPFRSFFDCAAPKNAAMAESSRFFVDTARARSLGILHAPLTEMLLFSMHNHAALSDLQSIITVVSKAMARIVRKSGWEHHVLSTGEASPGETVLLLEMPVTADNHQRLLENIALRQPVTDDLLRWPIALGVSGSAPQACMHSAA
;
A
#
# COMPACT_ATOMS: atom_id res chain seq x y z
N MET A 1 14.09 -1.69 -21.41
CA MET A 1 12.73 -2.28 -21.49
C MET A 1 12.08 -2.04 -20.15
N SER A 2 10.91 -1.40 -20.11
CA SER A 2 10.18 -1.20 -18.85
C SER A 2 9.98 -2.56 -18.19
N SER A 3 10.23 -2.65 -16.87
CA SER A 3 10.17 -3.91 -16.13
C SER A 3 8.79 -4.55 -16.22
N GLY A 4 7.75 -3.83 -16.66
CA GLY A 4 6.36 -4.27 -16.71
C GLY A 4 5.61 -3.98 -15.42
N PHE A 5 6.34 -3.70 -14.34
CA PHE A 5 5.79 -3.21 -13.09
C PHE A 5 5.49 -1.72 -13.18
N GLU A 6 4.45 -1.30 -12.44
CA GLU A 6 4.11 0.09 -12.24
C GLU A 6 3.50 0.24 -10.85
N PHE A 7 3.95 1.24 -10.09
CA PHE A 7 3.34 1.60 -8.81
C PHE A 7 2.76 3.00 -8.93
N GLN A 8 1.47 3.11 -8.66
CA GLN A 8 0.70 4.33 -8.85
C GLN A 8 0.02 4.76 -7.56
N LEU A 9 -0.11 6.07 -7.39
CA LEU A 9 -0.77 6.71 -6.26
C LEU A 9 -2.03 7.42 -6.73
N ALA A 10 -3.14 7.27 -6.01
CA ALA A 10 -4.37 8.00 -6.28
C ALA A 10 -5.11 8.36 -4.98
N SER A 11 -5.66 9.58 -4.90
CA SER A 11 -6.65 9.88 -3.87
C SER A 11 -7.94 9.11 -4.15
N TYR A 12 -8.71 8.80 -3.10
CA TYR A 12 -10.04 8.20 -3.24
C TYR A 12 -10.92 8.97 -4.24
N THR A 13 -10.89 10.30 -4.18
CA THR A 13 -11.76 11.16 -5.00
C THR A 13 -11.41 11.17 -6.49
N THR A 14 -10.17 10.82 -6.83
CA THR A 14 -9.66 10.84 -8.21
C THR A 14 -9.46 9.45 -8.79
N MET A 15 -9.65 8.40 -8.00
CA MET A 15 -9.43 7.03 -8.42
C MET A 15 -10.57 6.55 -9.32
N PRO A 16 -10.28 5.92 -10.48
CA PRO A 16 -11.31 5.33 -11.31
C PRO A 16 -12.13 4.30 -10.52
N VAL A 17 -13.45 4.37 -10.63
CA VAL A 17 -14.38 3.47 -9.92
C VAL A 17 -14.04 2.00 -10.17
N THR A 18 -13.71 1.64 -11.41
CA THR A 18 -13.32 0.27 -11.78
C THR A 18 -12.06 -0.22 -11.06
N LEU A 19 -11.12 0.70 -10.78
CA LEU A 19 -9.91 0.37 -10.03
C LEU A 19 -10.21 0.25 -8.53
N LEU A 20 -11.07 1.10 -7.97
CA LEU A 20 -11.56 0.95 -6.59
C LEU A 20 -12.29 -0.38 -6.38
N GLU A 21 -13.22 -0.74 -7.27
CA GLU A 21 -13.92 -2.03 -7.23
C GLU A 21 -12.94 -3.21 -7.30
N THR A 22 -11.92 -3.10 -8.15
CA THR A 22 -10.86 -4.10 -8.24
C THR A 22 -10.10 -4.22 -6.91
N LEU A 23 -9.71 -3.11 -6.30
CA LEU A 23 -9.04 -3.11 -5.00
C LEU A 23 -9.92 -3.72 -3.92
N TYR A 24 -11.18 -3.30 -3.79
CA TYR A 24 -12.08 -3.82 -2.76
C TYR A 24 -12.37 -5.32 -2.93
N SER A 25 -12.47 -5.80 -4.17
CA SER A 25 -12.60 -7.24 -4.44
C SER A 25 -11.34 -8.01 -4.05
N MET A 26 -10.16 -7.46 -4.36
CA MET A 26 -8.88 -8.07 -3.97
C MET A 26 -8.70 -8.08 -2.44
N ARG A 27 -9.06 -6.99 -1.78
CA ARG A 27 -9.06 -6.87 -0.32
C ARG A 27 -10.00 -7.89 0.33
N LYS A 28 -11.21 -8.08 -0.20
CA LYS A 28 -12.13 -9.14 0.26
C LYS A 28 -11.51 -10.53 0.15
N LYS A 29 -10.93 -10.87 -1.01
CA LYS A 29 -10.26 -12.17 -1.23
C LYS A 29 -9.11 -12.40 -0.25
N ILE A 30 -8.38 -11.35 0.12
CA ILE A 30 -7.20 -11.49 0.97
C ILE A 30 -7.59 -11.44 2.45
N PHE A 31 -8.26 -10.38 2.89
CA PHE A 31 -8.55 -10.16 4.31
C PHE A 31 -9.71 -11.01 4.82
N SER A 32 -10.78 -11.18 4.03
CA SER A 32 -11.90 -12.03 4.42
C SER A 32 -11.66 -13.49 4.04
N ASP A 33 -11.50 -13.80 2.75
CA ASP A 33 -11.57 -15.20 2.29
C ASP A 33 -10.34 -16.04 2.65
N ARG A 34 -9.16 -15.42 2.67
CA ARG A 34 -7.89 -16.12 2.91
C ARG A 34 -7.39 -15.98 4.35
N LEU A 35 -7.46 -14.77 4.91
CA LEU A 35 -6.96 -14.50 6.26
C LEU A 35 -8.05 -14.63 7.33
N GLU A 36 -9.32 -14.73 6.93
CA GLU A 36 -10.47 -14.89 7.85
C GLU A 36 -10.56 -13.79 8.92
N TRP A 37 -10.05 -12.59 8.60
CA TRP A 37 -10.15 -11.44 9.49
C TRP A 37 -11.60 -10.98 9.60
N LYS A 38 -11.97 -10.51 10.79
CA LYS A 38 -13.27 -9.89 11.03
C LYS A 38 -13.32 -8.48 10.43
N VAL A 39 -13.52 -8.39 9.12
CA VAL A 39 -13.60 -7.15 8.33
C VAL A 39 -15.02 -6.87 7.85
N ARG A 40 -15.30 -5.62 7.46
CA ARG A 40 -16.59 -5.24 6.87
C ARG A 40 -16.62 -5.66 5.39
N VAL A 41 -17.52 -6.58 5.06
CA VAL A 41 -17.75 -7.02 3.68
C VAL A 41 -19.15 -6.60 3.25
N SER A 42 -19.26 -5.95 2.10
CA SER A 42 -20.52 -5.70 1.40
C SER A 42 -20.48 -6.41 0.06
N HIS A 43 -21.29 -7.47 -0.08
CA HIS A 43 -21.36 -8.29 -1.29
C HIS A 43 -19.97 -8.79 -1.74
N ALA A 44 -19.46 -8.25 -2.85
CA ALA A 44 -18.20 -8.64 -3.46
C ALA A 44 -16.98 -7.87 -2.92
N PHE A 45 -17.18 -6.92 -2.01
CA PHE A 45 -16.21 -5.89 -1.66
C PHE A 45 -15.92 -5.83 -0.17
N GLU A 46 -14.64 -5.68 0.19
CA GLU A 46 -14.22 -5.25 1.52
C GLU A 46 -13.95 -3.75 1.48
N PHE A 47 -14.72 -3.01 2.28
CA PHE A 47 -14.77 -1.56 2.31
C PHE A 47 -15.18 -1.13 3.73
N ASP A 48 -14.53 -0.10 4.27
CA ASP A 48 -14.82 0.43 5.60
C ASP A 48 -14.94 1.96 5.61
N GLU A 49 -15.26 2.54 6.77
CA GLU A 49 -15.45 3.98 6.91
C GLU A 49 -14.20 4.84 6.61
N TYR A 50 -13.01 4.22 6.58
CA TYR A 50 -11.74 4.90 6.29
C TYR A 50 -11.39 4.88 4.80
N ASP A 51 -12.27 4.35 3.95
CA ASP A 51 -12.19 4.47 2.49
C ASP A 51 -13.03 5.68 2.05
N ASN A 52 -12.46 6.89 2.19
CA ASN A 52 -13.17 8.16 2.00
C ASN A 52 -12.25 9.25 1.41
N ALA A 53 -12.70 10.50 1.37
CA ALA A 53 -12.00 11.61 0.71
C ALA A 53 -10.58 11.90 1.26
N THR A 54 -10.24 11.51 2.49
CA THR A 54 -8.90 11.69 3.06
C THR A 54 -7.94 10.54 2.73
N THR A 55 -8.44 9.52 2.02
CA THR A 55 -7.68 8.31 1.71
C THR A 55 -6.83 8.47 0.45
N THR A 56 -5.57 8.04 0.57
CA THR A 56 -4.70 7.82 -0.58
C THR A 56 -4.44 6.33 -0.75
N TYR A 57 -4.60 5.80 -1.96
CA TYR A 57 -4.24 4.43 -2.30
C TYR A 57 -2.93 4.39 -3.07
N LEU A 58 -2.12 3.38 -2.77
CA LEU A 58 -0.96 3.01 -3.56
C LEU A 58 -1.21 1.63 -4.15
N VAL A 59 -1.07 1.50 -5.47
CA VAL A 59 -1.39 0.29 -6.22
C VAL A 59 -0.20 -0.15 -7.04
N GLY A 60 0.23 -1.40 -6.86
CA GLY A 60 1.21 -2.07 -7.70
C GLY A 60 0.52 -2.93 -8.75
N SER A 61 0.94 -2.75 -10.00
CA SER A 61 0.40 -3.44 -11.17
C SER A 61 1.51 -4.09 -12.00
N TRP A 62 1.14 -5.13 -12.75
CA TRP A 62 1.98 -5.78 -13.77
C TRP A 62 1.27 -5.71 -15.10
N LYS A 63 1.84 -4.98 -16.07
CA LYS A 63 1.24 -4.76 -17.40
C LYS A 63 -0.23 -4.33 -17.31
N GLY A 64 -0.52 -3.39 -16.41
CA GLY A 64 -1.86 -2.87 -16.15
C GLY A 64 -2.77 -3.75 -15.28
N VAL A 65 -2.32 -4.91 -14.82
CA VAL A 65 -3.10 -5.79 -13.93
C VAL A 65 -2.75 -5.49 -12.47
N PRO A 66 -3.67 -4.97 -11.64
CA PRO A 66 -3.43 -4.74 -10.22
C PRO A 66 -3.15 -6.06 -9.49
N LEU A 67 -2.15 -6.05 -8.60
CA LEU A 67 -1.72 -7.23 -7.85
C LEU A 67 -1.23 -6.93 -6.44
N ALA A 68 -0.95 -5.67 -6.12
CA ALA A 68 -0.49 -5.24 -4.80
C ALA A 68 -1.10 -3.89 -4.45
N GLY A 69 -1.23 -3.60 -3.16
CA GLY A 69 -1.66 -2.27 -2.77
C GLY A 69 -1.70 -2.07 -1.26
N LEU A 70 -1.93 -0.82 -0.90
CA LEU A 70 -2.14 -0.37 0.47
C LEU A 70 -2.93 0.94 0.48
N ARG A 71 -3.37 1.30 1.69
CA ARG A 71 -4.05 2.54 2.00
C ARG A 71 -3.16 3.39 2.89
N LEU A 72 -3.17 4.71 2.66
CA LEU A 72 -2.53 5.73 3.48
C LEU A 72 -3.55 6.79 3.91
N ILE A 73 -3.51 7.18 5.18
CA ILE A 73 -4.32 8.27 5.75
C ILE A 73 -3.42 9.09 6.67
N ASN A 74 -3.45 10.43 6.56
CA ASN A 74 -2.70 11.28 7.48
C ASN A 74 -3.24 11.09 8.90
N THR A 75 -2.35 10.99 9.89
CA THR A 75 -2.81 10.73 11.27
C THR A 75 -3.65 11.87 11.85
N CYS A 76 -3.61 13.09 11.28
CA CYS A 76 -4.54 14.16 11.65
C CYS A 76 -6.00 13.88 11.28
N ASP A 77 -6.26 13.05 10.27
CA ASP A 77 -7.59 12.58 9.90
C ASP A 77 -7.99 11.34 10.72
N PRO A 78 -9.27 10.90 10.73
CA PRO A 78 -9.66 9.65 11.36
C PRO A 78 -9.02 8.43 10.68
N TYR A 79 -8.38 7.55 11.45
CA TYR A 79 -7.70 6.34 10.94
C TYR A 79 -7.90 5.12 11.86
N MET A 80 -7.43 3.92 11.46
CA MET A 80 -7.89 2.67 12.09
C MET A 80 -7.43 2.48 13.55
N LEU A 81 -6.34 3.13 13.98
CA LEU A 81 -5.88 3.05 15.37
C LEU A 81 -6.87 3.69 16.35
N GLU A 82 -7.64 4.67 15.88
CA GLU A 82 -8.65 5.36 16.68
C GLU A 82 -9.98 4.60 16.75
N GLY A 83 -10.23 3.70 15.81
CA GLY A 83 -11.43 2.88 15.76
C GLY A 83 -11.16 1.41 16.10
N PRO A 84 -11.16 0.50 15.11
CA PRO A 84 -11.16 -0.94 15.36
C PRO A 84 -9.93 -1.45 16.13
N PHE A 85 -8.80 -0.74 16.09
CA PHE A 85 -7.59 -1.14 16.83
C PHE A 85 -7.41 -0.43 18.17
N ARG A 86 -8.32 0.49 18.55
CA ARG A 86 -8.16 1.31 19.74
C ARG A 86 -8.02 0.48 21.01
N SER A 87 -8.79 -0.60 21.13
CA SER A 87 -8.75 -1.49 22.30
C SER A 87 -7.55 -2.42 22.33
N PHE A 88 -6.75 -2.51 21.26
CA PHE A 88 -5.60 -3.42 21.20
C PHE A 88 -4.40 -2.86 21.97
N PHE A 89 -4.29 -1.53 22.07
CA PHE A 89 -3.10 -0.86 22.58
C PHE A 89 -3.43 0.08 23.74
N ASP A 90 -2.57 0.05 24.76
CA ASP A 90 -2.58 1.02 25.86
C ASP A 90 -1.66 2.21 25.55
N CYS A 91 -1.89 2.84 24.39
CA CYS A 91 -1.20 4.07 24.01
C CYS A 91 -2.18 5.04 23.36
N ALA A 92 -1.85 6.33 23.42
CA ALA A 92 -2.57 7.33 22.65
C ALA A 92 -2.34 7.10 21.15
N ALA A 93 -3.40 7.31 20.35
CA ALA A 93 -3.31 7.32 18.90
C ALA A 93 -2.50 8.58 18.46
N PRO A 94 -1.33 8.43 17.80
CA PRO A 94 -0.52 9.59 17.41
C PRO A 94 -1.28 10.54 16.47
N LYS A 95 -1.12 11.85 16.67
CA LYS A 95 -1.67 12.89 15.80
C LYS A 95 -0.54 13.82 15.36
N ASN A 96 -0.11 13.71 14.11
CA ASN A 96 0.97 14.53 13.57
C ASN A 96 0.82 14.67 12.04
N ALA A 97 0.84 15.91 11.54
CA ALA A 97 0.73 16.20 10.10
C ALA A 97 1.88 15.58 9.28
N ALA A 98 3.05 15.36 9.90
CA ALA A 98 4.19 14.68 9.29
C ALA A 98 4.17 13.15 9.46
N MET A 99 3.02 12.56 9.81
CA MET A 99 2.86 11.12 10.00
C MET A 99 1.58 10.63 9.32
N ALA A 100 1.66 9.48 8.65
CA ALA A 100 0.51 8.78 8.08
C ALA A 100 0.36 7.37 8.67
N GLU A 101 -0.87 6.87 8.75
CA GLU A 101 -1.14 5.45 8.96
C GLU A 101 -1.14 4.73 7.60
N SER A 102 -0.49 3.57 7.54
CA SER A 102 -0.69 2.59 6.47
C SER A 102 -1.55 1.42 6.95
N SER A 103 -2.54 1.06 6.14
CA SER A 103 -3.45 -0.06 6.37
C SER A 103 -3.76 -0.80 5.07
N ARG A 104 -4.43 -1.96 5.20
CA ARG A 104 -4.86 -2.80 4.06
C ARG A 104 -3.70 -3.15 3.11
N PHE A 105 -2.50 -3.35 3.64
CA PHE A 105 -1.35 -3.83 2.87
C PHE A 105 -1.62 -5.24 2.34
N PHE A 106 -1.48 -5.43 1.02
CA PHE A 106 -1.62 -6.74 0.41
C PHE A 106 -0.73 -6.93 -0.83
N VAL A 107 -0.40 -8.20 -1.08
CA VAL A 107 0.18 -8.70 -2.33
C VAL A 107 -0.55 -9.99 -2.70
N ASP A 108 -1.16 -10.03 -3.88
CA ASP A 108 -1.86 -11.18 -4.43
C ASP A 108 -0.85 -12.17 -5.03
N THR A 109 -0.26 -12.99 -4.16
CA THR A 109 0.76 -13.98 -4.55
C THR A 109 0.21 -15.08 -5.46
N ALA A 110 -1.09 -15.37 -5.38
CA ALA A 110 -1.74 -16.32 -6.28
C ALA A 110 -1.79 -15.77 -7.70
N ARG A 111 -2.18 -14.50 -7.86
CA ARG A 111 -2.14 -13.79 -9.14
C ARG A 111 -0.72 -13.58 -9.65
N ALA A 112 0.23 -13.24 -8.79
CA ALA A 112 1.64 -13.12 -9.17
C ALA A 112 2.18 -14.46 -9.70
N ARG A 113 1.78 -15.58 -9.11
CA ARG A 113 2.13 -16.93 -9.59
C ARG A 113 1.51 -17.22 -10.96
N SER A 114 0.22 -16.94 -11.16
CA SER A 114 -0.44 -17.20 -12.46
C SER A 114 0.14 -16.34 -13.59
N LEU A 115 0.66 -15.17 -13.26
CA LEU A 115 1.35 -14.27 -14.19
C LEU A 115 2.84 -14.59 -14.39
N GLY A 116 3.39 -15.60 -13.70
CA GLY A 116 4.79 -16.02 -13.83
C GLY A 116 5.81 -15.08 -13.16
N ILE A 117 5.37 -14.16 -12.30
CA ILE A 117 6.18 -13.10 -11.69
C ILE A 117 6.38 -13.25 -10.18
N LEU A 118 6.10 -14.43 -9.63
CA LEU A 118 6.24 -14.69 -8.18
C LEU A 118 7.68 -14.48 -7.65
N HIS A 119 8.68 -14.54 -8.52
CA HIS A 119 10.08 -14.31 -8.17
C HIS A 119 10.42 -12.83 -7.96
N ALA A 120 9.59 -11.91 -8.45
CA ALA A 120 9.81 -10.48 -8.31
C ALA A 120 9.65 -10.03 -6.84
N PRO A 121 10.44 -9.04 -6.37
CA PRO A 121 10.38 -8.54 -5.00
C PRO A 121 9.18 -7.59 -4.80
N LEU A 122 7.96 -8.09 -5.01
CA LEU A 122 6.71 -7.30 -5.01
C LEU A 122 6.47 -6.57 -3.69
N THR A 123 6.71 -7.24 -2.57
CA THR A 123 6.58 -6.66 -1.24
C THR A 123 7.59 -5.53 -1.04
N GLU A 124 8.85 -5.76 -1.39
CA GLU A 124 9.91 -4.76 -1.27
C GLU A 124 9.64 -3.56 -2.17
N MET A 125 9.19 -3.77 -3.42
CA MET A 125 8.80 -2.67 -4.32
C MET A 125 7.60 -1.87 -3.80
N LEU A 126 6.60 -2.54 -3.21
CA LEU A 126 5.44 -1.86 -2.62
C LEU A 126 5.86 -0.99 -1.43
N LEU A 127 6.73 -1.53 -0.56
CA LEU A 127 7.30 -0.80 0.58
C LEU A 127 8.19 0.35 0.12
N PHE A 128 9.04 0.16 -0.88
CA PHE A 128 9.87 1.22 -1.44
C PHE A 128 9.02 2.35 -2.05
N SER A 129 7.95 2.01 -2.77
CA SER A 129 7.01 3.00 -3.30
C SER A 129 6.30 3.75 -2.15
N MET A 130 5.92 3.05 -1.08
CA MET A 130 5.35 3.70 0.10
C MET A 130 6.35 4.67 0.76
N HIS A 131 7.62 4.27 0.89
CA HIS A 131 8.69 5.13 1.43
C HIS A 131 8.90 6.38 0.57
N ASN A 132 9.05 6.22 -0.75
CA ASN A 132 9.25 7.32 -1.67
C ASN A 132 8.11 8.33 -1.62
N HIS A 133 6.86 7.86 -1.60
CA HIS A 133 5.72 8.75 -1.47
C HIS A 133 5.75 9.53 -0.16
N ALA A 134 6.07 8.85 0.96
CA ALA A 134 6.14 9.51 2.25
C ALA A 134 7.25 10.58 2.28
N ALA A 135 8.42 10.28 1.70
CA ALA A 135 9.52 11.25 1.57
C ALA A 135 9.13 12.45 0.70
N LEU A 136 8.48 12.22 -0.45
CA LEU A 136 7.99 13.28 -1.34
C LEU A 136 6.86 14.13 -0.75
N SER A 137 6.19 13.62 0.29
CA SER A 137 5.09 14.30 0.97
C SER A 137 5.51 14.89 2.33
N ASP A 138 6.82 15.05 2.55
CA ASP A 138 7.42 15.58 3.79
C ASP A 138 7.01 14.84 5.08
N LEU A 139 6.62 13.57 4.97
CA LEU A 139 6.34 12.72 6.13
C LEU A 139 7.65 12.24 6.77
N GLN A 140 7.70 12.26 8.10
CA GLN A 140 8.83 11.79 8.88
C GLN A 140 8.71 10.30 9.22
N SER A 141 7.49 9.78 9.35
CA SER A 141 7.25 8.37 9.62
C SER A 141 5.88 7.88 9.14
N ILE A 142 5.77 6.58 8.97
CA ILE A 142 4.51 5.87 8.73
C ILE A 142 4.25 4.97 9.93
N ILE A 143 3.05 5.01 10.49
CA ILE A 143 2.62 4.04 11.50
C ILE A 143 1.76 2.93 10.88
N THR A 144 1.81 1.73 11.46
CA THR A 144 0.98 0.62 10.99
C THR A 144 0.73 -0.40 12.09
N VAL A 145 -0.47 -0.99 12.08
CA VAL A 145 -0.83 -2.12 12.96
C VAL A 145 -0.67 -3.40 12.19
N VAL A 146 0.23 -4.28 12.65
CA VAL A 146 0.61 -5.49 11.92
C VAL A 146 0.82 -6.69 12.84
N SER A 147 0.75 -7.90 12.28
CA SER A 147 1.16 -9.11 13.01
C SER A 147 2.68 -9.18 13.16
N LYS A 148 3.17 -10.00 14.10
CA LYS A 148 4.61 -10.32 14.23
C LYS A 148 5.23 -10.84 12.93
N ALA A 149 4.46 -11.56 12.11
CA ALA A 149 4.95 -12.06 10.83
C ALA A 149 5.19 -10.92 9.83
N MET A 150 4.24 -9.99 9.73
CA MET A 150 4.37 -8.84 8.86
C MET A 150 5.47 -7.87 9.31
N ALA A 151 5.63 -7.64 10.63
CA ALA A 151 6.77 -6.86 11.15
C ALA A 151 8.13 -7.44 10.73
N ARG A 152 8.28 -8.78 10.78
CA ARG A 152 9.51 -9.44 10.26
C ARG A 152 9.67 -9.28 8.75
N ILE A 153 8.56 -9.30 7.99
CA ILE A 153 8.60 -9.08 6.55
C ILE A 153 9.11 -7.67 6.25
N VAL A 154 8.55 -6.64 6.88
CA VAL A 154 8.98 -5.23 6.73
C VAL A 154 10.48 -5.09 6.99
N ARG A 155 10.98 -5.64 8.11
CA ARG A 155 12.43 -5.61 8.41
C ARG A 155 13.26 -6.33 7.36
N LYS A 156 12.85 -7.53 6.94
CA LYS A 156 13.55 -8.31 5.91
C LYS A 156 13.55 -7.62 4.55
N SER A 157 12.56 -6.78 4.27
CA SER A 157 12.53 -5.94 3.08
C SER A 157 13.49 -4.75 3.16
N GLY A 158 14.08 -4.47 4.32
CA GLY A 158 15.11 -3.44 4.52
C GLY A 158 14.61 -2.21 5.28
N TRP A 159 13.33 -2.15 5.61
CA TRP A 159 12.79 -1.01 6.37
C TRP A 159 12.94 -1.27 7.86
N GLU A 160 13.96 -0.65 8.46
CA GLU A 160 14.13 -0.62 9.90
C GLU A 160 13.01 0.22 10.53
N HIS A 161 12.46 -0.31 11.61
CA HIS A 161 11.25 0.21 12.25
C HIS A 161 11.30 0.00 13.76
N HIS A 162 10.54 0.81 14.48
CA HIS A 162 10.39 0.75 15.92
C HIS A 162 9.04 0.12 16.28
N VAL A 163 8.99 -0.65 17.36
CA VAL A 163 7.72 -1.09 17.95
C VAL A 163 7.31 -0.03 18.96
N LEU A 164 6.28 0.76 18.65
CA LEU A 164 5.74 1.77 19.56
C LEU A 164 4.94 1.12 20.69
N SER A 165 4.16 0.09 20.35
CA SER A 165 3.32 -0.62 21.31
C SER A 165 3.06 -2.05 20.85
N THR A 166 2.84 -2.93 21.82
CA THR A 166 2.44 -4.33 21.61
C THR A 166 1.05 -4.51 22.20
N GLY A 167 0.17 -5.11 21.42
CA GLY A 167 -1.23 -5.32 21.77
C GLY A 167 -1.71 -6.71 21.41
N GLU A 168 -2.99 -6.97 21.66
CA GLU A 168 -3.67 -8.20 21.29
C GLU A 168 -4.93 -7.92 20.47
N ALA A 169 -5.06 -8.57 19.31
CA ALA A 169 -6.28 -8.49 18.50
C ALA A 169 -7.37 -9.43 19.04
N SER A 170 -6.93 -10.57 19.60
CA SER A 170 -7.73 -11.55 20.32
C SER A 170 -6.81 -12.26 21.34
N PRO A 171 -7.33 -12.98 22.34
CA PRO A 171 -6.50 -13.63 23.35
C PRO A 171 -5.40 -14.51 22.72
N GLY A 172 -4.14 -14.14 22.93
CA GLY A 172 -2.96 -14.84 22.37
C GLY A 172 -2.56 -14.44 20.95
N GLU A 173 -3.33 -13.58 20.27
CA GLU A 173 -3.02 -13.05 18.95
C GLU A 173 -2.33 -11.67 19.07
N THR A 174 -1.00 -11.70 19.19
CA THR A 174 -0.21 -10.47 19.31
C THR A 174 -0.18 -9.65 18.01
N VAL A 175 -0.48 -8.36 18.14
CA VAL A 175 -0.28 -7.34 17.10
C VAL A 175 0.69 -6.27 17.59
N LEU A 176 1.36 -5.62 16.64
CA LEU A 176 2.37 -4.59 16.88
C LEU A 176 1.92 -3.30 16.22
N LEU A 177 2.01 -2.20 16.96
CA LEU A 177 2.00 -0.86 16.38
C LEU A 177 3.43 -0.49 16.06
N LEU A 178 3.74 -0.40 14.77
CA LEU A 178 5.06 0.00 14.29
C LEU A 178 5.10 1.48 13.96
N GLU A 179 6.26 2.08 14.16
CA GLU A 179 6.68 3.31 13.49
C GLU A 179 7.78 2.97 12.49
N MET A 180 7.61 3.37 11.24
CA MET A 180 8.53 3.15 10.14
C MET A 180 9.12 4.50 9.72
N PRO A 181 10.32 4.88 10.19
CA PRO A 181 10.93 6.17 9.87
C PRO A 181 11.24 6.32 8.38
N VAL A 182 10.98 7.51 7.84
CA VAL A 182 11.27 7.87 6.45
C VAL A 182 12.65 8.54 6.40
N THR A 183 13.70 7.71 6.33
CA THR A 183 15.10 8.15 6.33
C THR A 183 15.81 7.72 5.06
N ALA A 184 16.92 8.41 4.72
CA ALA A 184 17.78 8.04 3.60
C ALA A 184 18.40 6.64 3.77
N ASP A 185 18.72 6.24 5.01
CA ASP A 185 19.22 4.89 5.31
C ASP A 185 18.16 3.82 5.03
N ASN A 186 16.91 4.03 5.46
CA ASN A 186 15.80 3.12 5.13
C ASN A 186 15.51 3.07 3.63
N HIS A 187 15.58 4.21 2.93
CA HIS A 187 15.46 4.26 1.48
C HIS A 187 16.52 3.40 0.80
N GLN A 188 17.79 3.56 1.21
CA GLN A 188 18.91 2.80 0.65
C GLN A 188 18.77 1.30 0.89
N ARG A 189 18.45 0.87 2.12
CA ARG A 189 18.27 -0.56 2.47
C ARG A 189 17.14 -1.22 1.67
N LEU A 190 16.01 -0.53 1.49
CA LEU A 190 14.91 -1.00 0.66
C LEU A 190 15.38 -1.19 -0.80
N LEU A 191 16.09 -0.21 -1.34
CA LEU A 191 16.60 -0.26 -2.71
C LEU A 191 17.63 -1.38 -2.92
N GLU A 192 18.56 -1.56 -1.98
CA GLU A 192 19.55 -2.64 -1.99
C GLU A 192 18.87 -4.01 -1.99
N ASN A 193 17.84 -4.21 -1.17
CA ASN A 193 17.11 -5.47 -1.13
C ASN A 193 16.31 -5.76 -2.40
N ILE A 194 15.78 -4.73 -3.07
CA ILE A 194 15.18 -4.88 -4.40
C ILE A 194 16.24 -5.30 -5.40
N ALA A 195 17.42 -4.66 -5.37
CA ALA A 195 18.52 -4.92 -6.29
C ALA A 195 19.04 -6.37 -6.23
N LEU A 196 18.85 -7.07 -5.11
CA LEU A 196 19.19 -8.49 -4.97
C LEU A 196 18.35 -9.42 -5.88
N ARG A 197 17.15 -8.99 -6.31
CA ARG A 197 16.22 -9.84 -7.08
C ARG A 197 15.88 -9.31 -8.46
N GLN A 198 16.13 -8.03 -8.74
CA GLN A 198 15.93 -7.46 -10.07
C GLN A 198 16.80 -6.20 -10.27
N PRO A 199 17.06 -5.78 -11.53
CA PRO A 199 17.71 -4.51 -11.81
C PRO A 199 16.91 -3.32 -11.28
N VAL A 200 17.62 -2.37 -10.65
CA VAL A 200 17.07 -1.05 -10.33
C VAL A 200 17.05 -0.21 -11.61
N THR A 201 15.86 0.29 -11.98
CA THR A 201 15.67 1.11 -13.18
C THR A 201 15.28 2.54 -12.80
N ASP A 202 15.45 3.48 -13.72
CA ASP A 202 15.01 4.87 -13.53
C ASP A 202 13.49 4.98 -13.33
N ASP A 203 12.71 4.04 -13.88
CA ASP A 203 11.27 3.94 -13.63
C ASP A 203 10.99 3.59 -12.17
N LEU A 204 11.73 2.62 -11.61
CA LEU A 204 11.56 2.18 -10.22
C LEU A 204 11.85 3.31 -9.23
N LEU A 205 12.90 4.08 -9.47
CA LEU A 205 13.28 5.21 -8.63
C LEU A 205 12.24 6.34 -8.64
N ARG A 206 11.38 6.40 -9.66
CA ARG A 206 10.28 7.37 -9.78
C ARG A 206 8.96 6.88 -9.18
N TRP A 207 8.89 5.63 -8.71
CA TRP A 207 7.68 5.13 -8.10
C TRP A 207 7.48 5.67 -6.69
N PRO A 208 6.21 5.91 -6.29
CA PRO A 208 5.02 5.75 -7.10
C PRO A 208 4.80 6.99 -7.95
N ILE A 209 4.21 6.80 -9.14
CA ILE A 209 3.77 7.93 -9.97
C ILE A 209 2.31 8.25 -9.69
N ALA A 210 1.92 9.52 -9.81
CA ALA A 210 0.51 9.87 -9.70
C ALA A 210 -0.28 9.17 -10.82
N LEU A 211 -1.40 8.53 -10.45
CA LEU A 211 -2.33 7.99 -11.42
C LEU A 211 -2.85 9.16 -12.26
N GLY A 212 -2.46 9.21 -13.53
CA GLY A 212 -2.88 10.29 -14.42
C GLY A 212 -4.40 10.33 -14.52
N VAL A 213 -4.99 11.52 -14.35
CA VAL A 213 -6.27 11.81 -14.98
C VAL A 213 -6.03 11.55 -16.45
N SER A 214 -6.60 10.46 -16.98
CA SER A 214 -6.36 10.00 -18.35
C SER A 214 -6.31 11.18 -19.29
N GLY A 215 -5.11 11.45 -19.83
CA GLY A 215 -4.95 12.39 -20.93
C GLY A 215 -5.87 11.92 -22.03
N SER A 216 -6.88 12.72 -22.34
CA SER A 216 -7.63 12.60 -23.57
C SER A 216 -6.61 12.65 -24.71
N ALA A 217 -6.47 11.56 -25.45
CA ALA A 217 -5.76 11.61 -26.71
C ALA A 217 -6.52 12.60 -27.64
N PRO A 218 -5.85 13.58 -28.26
CA PRO A 218 -6.51 14.37 -29.30
C PRO A 218 -6.72 13.53 -30.56
N GLN A 219 -7.99 13.53 -31.00
CA GLN A 219 -8.50 13.39 -32.37
C GLN A 219 -8.10 12.16 -33.20
N ALA A 220 -9.06 11.24 -33.32
CA ALA A 220 -9.36 10.68 -34.63
C ALA A 220 -10.17 11.72 -35.43
N CYS A 221 -9.52 12.39 -36.39
CA CYS A 221 -10.21 12.96 -37.53
C CYS A 221 -9.39 12.67 -38.79
N MET A 222 -9.54 11.46 -39.33
CA MET A 222 -9.22 11.18 -40.72
C MET A 222 -10.50 10.80 -41.48
N HIS A 223 -10.91 11.77 -42.31
CA HIS A 223 -11.41 11.63 -43.68
C HIS A 223 -12.84 11.10 -43.90
N SER A 224 -13.63 11.95 -44.53
CA SER A 224 -14.33 11.57 -45.76
C SER A 224 -14.20 12.70 -46.76
N ALA A 225 -13.57 12.39 -47.89
CA ALA A 225 -13.68 13.15 -49.12
C ALA A 225 -15.06 12.89 -49.75
N ALA A 226 -15.69 13.95 -50.23
CA ALA A 226 -16.53 14.01 -51.43
C ALA A 226 -16.77 15.49 -51.75
#